data_AF-A0A8I1QZ13-F1
#
_entry.id   AF-A0A8I1QZ13-F1
#
_cell.length_a   1.000
_cell.length_b   1.000
_cell.length_c   1.000
_cell.angle_alpha   90.00
_cell.angle_beta   90.00
_cell.angle_gamma   90.00
#
_symmetry.space_group_name_H-M   'P 1'
#
loop_
_entity.id
_entity.type
_entity.pdbx_description
1 polymer ?
#
loop_
_entity_poly.entity_id
_entity_poly.type
_entity_poly.pdbx_seq_one_letter_code
_entity_poly.pdbx_strand_id
1 'polypeptide(L)'
;MIAAEEWRAGPGQAPAVPDPPPEAPPLTPGEVSPVPPIESPPDEEPQGIPTEPPQELPPNVPPEAPPATPIDLPPARDPREPQE
;
A
#
# COMPACT_ATOMS: atom_id res chain seq x y z
N MET A 1 -34.82 -59.63 -16.38
CA MET A 1 -35.63 -59.67 -15.15
C MET A 1 -34.69 -59.42 -13.99
N ILE A 2 -34.86 -58.31 -13.25
CA ILE A 2 -34.03 -57.99 -12.08
C ILE A 2 -34.67 -58.69 -10.88
N ALA A 3 -34.00 -59.71 -10.34
CA ALA A 3 -34.40 -60.36 -9.09
C ALA A 3 -33.85 -59.52 -7.94
N ALA A 4 -34.77 -58.90 -7.21
CA ALA A 4 -34.52 -58.04 -6.07
C ALA A 4 -34.36 -58.91 -4.81
N GLU A 5 -33.23 -59.57 -4.60
CA GLU A 5 -33.11 -60.45 -3.44
C GLU A 5 -31.66 -60.78 -3.05
N GLU A 6 -30.80 -59.78 -2.82
CA GLU A 6 -29.51 -60.07 -2.16
C GLU A 6 -28.94 -58.89 -1.34
N TRP A 7 -29.80 -58.16 -0.63
CA TRP A 7 -29.37 -57.21 0.40
C TRP A 7 -29.77 -57.67 1.81
N ARG A 8 -29.82 -58.98 2.03
CA ARG A 8 -30.04 -59.55 3.37
C ARG A 8 -28.69 -59.79 4.02
N ALA A 9 -28.18 -58.80 4.74
CA ALA A 9 -27.04 -58.98 5.63
C ALA A 9 -27.40 -60.02 6.71
N GLY A 10 -26.85 -61.23 6.60
CA GLY A 10 -26.93 -62.24 7.65
C GLY A 10 -26.13 -61.81 8.89
N PRO A 11 -26.46 -62.33 10.09
CA PRO A 11 -25.67 -62.07 11.29
C PRO A 11 -24.26 -62.66 11.08
N GLY A 12 -23.26 -61.79 10.92
CA GLY A 12 -21.89 -62.16 10.54
C GLY A 12 -21.36 -61.49 9.28
N GLN A 13 -22.22 -60.81 8.50
CA GLN A 13 -21.85 -60.08 7.28
C GLN A 13 -21.50 -58.60 7.53
N ALA A 14 -21.21 -58.21 8.77
CA ALA A 14 -20.67 -56.88 9.02
C ALA A 14 -19.22 -56.85 8.49
N PRO A 15 -18.87 -55.95 7.56
CA PRO A 15 -17.48 -55.78 7.18
C PRO A 15 -16.65 -55.51 8.44
N ALA A 16 -15.50 -56.16 8.55
CA ALA A 16 -14.57 -55.85 9.63
C ALA A 16 -14.26 -54.34 9.58
N VAL A 17 -14.52 -53.65 10.69
CA VAL A 17 -14.16 -52.23 10.80
C VAL A 17 -12.63 -52.18 10.77
N PRO A 18 -12.01 -51.46 9.81
CA PRO A 18 -10.57 -51.30 9.80
C PRO A 18 -10.13 -50.59 11.09
N ASP A 19 -8.99 -51.03 11.65
CA ASP A 19 -8.42 -50.36 12.80
C ASP A 19 -8.26 -48.85 12.53
N PRO A 20 -8.58 -47.98 13.50
CA PRO A 20 -8.38 -46.56 13.33
C PRO A 20 -6.89 -46.26 13.10
N PRO A 21 -6.56 -45.18 12.38
CA PRO A 21 -5.18 -44.76 12.24
C PRO A 21 -4.57 -44.49 13.63
N PRO A 22 -3.26 -44.71 13.82
CA PRO A 22 -2.59 -44.38 15.06
C PRO A 22 -2.77 -42.90 15.39
N GLU A 23 -2.98 -42.58 16.67
CA GLU A 23 -3.06 -41.19 17.12
C GLU A 23 -1.73 -40.46 16.84
N ALA A 24 -1.83 -39.21 16.40
CA ALA A 24 -0.65 -38.38 16.20
C ALA A 24 0.10 -38.22 17.54
N PRO A 25 1.44 -38.12 17.52
CA PRO A 25 2.19 -37.85 18.73
C PRO A 25 1.68 -36.56 19.40
N PRO A 26 1.63 -36.51 20.75
CA PRO A 26 1.25 -35.29 21.43
C PRO A 26 2.20 -34.18 21.00
N LEU A 27 1.66 -33.00 20.65
CA LEU A 27 2.47 -31.81 20.43
C LEU A 27 3.20 -31.53 21.74
N THR A 28 4.47 -31.91 21.84
CA THR A 28 5.25 -31.61 23.03
C THR A 28 5.29 -30.09 23.14
N PRO A 29 4.93 -29.48 24.28
CA PRO A 29 5.07 -28.03 24.49
C PRO A 29 6.57 -27.69 24.55
N GLY A 30 7.25 -27.67 23.41
CA GLY A 30 8.70 -27.61 23.36
C GLY A 30 9.32 -27.76 21.98
N GLU A 31 8.63 -28.36 21.01
CA GLU A 31 9.11 -28.41 19.62
C GLU A 31 8.77 -27.11 18.88
N VAL A 32 9.34 -26.01 19.36
CA VAL A 32 9.49 -24.83 18.51
C VAL A 32 10.56 -25.17 17.46
N SER A 33 10.22 -25.02 16.17
CA SER A 33 11.24 -25.08 15.13
C SER A 33 12.37 -24.11 15.50
N PRO A 34 13.64 -24.48 15.25
CA PRO A 34 14.76 -23.58 15.53
C PRO A 34 14.49 -22.24 14.85
N VAL A 35 14.65 -21.16 15.60
CA VAL A 35 14.49 -19.80 15.07
C VAL A 35 15.41 -19.65 13.85
N PRO A 36 14.90 -19.14 12.71
CA PRO A 36 15.74 -18.90 11.54
C PRO A 36 16.90 -17.96 11.89
N PRO A 37 18.04 -18.01 11.17
CA PRO A 37 19.13 -17.08 11.39
C PRO A 37 18.61 -15.64 11.31
N ILE A 38 18.97 -14.83 12.31
CA ILE A 38 18.71 -13.40 12.26
C ILE A 38 19.65 -12.83 11.20
N GLU A 39 19.09 -12.16 10.19
CA GLU A 39 19.88 -11.40 9.23
C GLU A 39 20.61 -10.28 9.98
N SER A 40 21.94 -10.24 9.87
CA SER A 40 22.71 -9.12 10.40
C SER A 40 22.22 -7.84 9.73
N PRO A 41 21.97 -6.76 10.49
CA PRO A 41 21.70 -5.48 9.86
C PRO A 41 22.90 -5.12 8.96
N PRO A 42 22.67 -4.38 7.86
CA PRO A 42 23.78 -3.91 7.03
C PRO A 42 24.79 -3.14 7.89
N ASP A 43 26.08 -3.38 7.65
CA ASP A 43 27.20 -2.68 8.30
C ASP A 43 27.20 -1.16 7.99
N GLU A 44 26.53 -0.75 6.91
CA GLU A 44 26.40 0.64 6.54
C GLU A 44 25.35 1.32 7.41
N GLU A 45 25.77 2.38 8.12
CA GLU A 45 24.84 3.29 8.76
C GLU A 45 23.87 3.84 7.72
N PRO A 46 22.57 3.98 8.07
CA PRO A 46 21.62 4.61 7.17
C PRO A 46 22.15 5.99 6.81
N GLN A 47 22.23 6.26 5.50
CA GLN A 47 22.60 7.59 5.01
C GLN A 47 21.70 8.60 5.73
N GLY A 48 22.30 9.42 6.59
CA GLY A 48 21.56 10.39 7.38
C GLY A 48 20.82 11.39 6.49
N ILE A 49 19.83 12.09 7.05
CA ILE A 49 19.31 13.27 6.35
C ILE A 49 20.45 14.29 6.18
N PRO A 50 20.50 15.03 5.06
CA PRO A 50 21.42 16.15 4.93
C PRO A 50 21.31 17.06 6.18
N THR A 51 22.45 17.34 6.83
CA THR A 51 22.49 18.19 8.03
C THR A 51 22.26 19.66 7.70
N GLU A 52 22.46 20.03 6.44
CA GLU A 52 22.21 21.38 5.95
C GLU A 52 20.74 21.55 5.56
N PRO A 53 20.13 22.69 5.90
CA PRO A 53 18.79 23.02 5.41
C PRO A 53 18.80 23.10 3.88
N PRO A 54 17.65 22.85 3.23
CA PRO A 54 17.53 23.09 1.80
C PRO A 54 17.78 24.57 1.47
N GLN A 55 18.33 24.84 0.29
CA GLN A 55 18.51 26.21 -0.19
C GLN A 55 17.15 26.90 -0.31
N GLU A 56 17.08 28.17 0.11
CA GLU A 56 15.87 28.96 -0.09
C GLU A 56 15.61 29.15 -1.58
N LEU A 57 14.40 28.84 -2.00
CA LEU A 57 13.98 29.10 -3.36
C LEU A 57 13.82 30.61 -3.56
N PRO A 58 14.15 31.15 -4.74
CA PRO A 58 13.81 32.52 -5.07
C PRO A 58 12.29 32.73 -4.93
N PRO A 59 11.85 33.95 -4.59
CA PRO A 59 10.45 34.24 -4.45
C PRO A 59 9.72 33.98 -5.78
N ASN A 60 8.64 33.20 -5.73
CA ASN A 60 7.78 32.93 -6.88
C ASN A 60 6.82 34.10 -7.17
N VAL A 61 7.36 35.33 -7.13
CA VAL A 61 6.62 36.51 -7.55
C VAL A 61 6.93 36.76 -9.01
N PRO A 62 5.91 36.86 -9.88
CA PRO A 62 6.15 37.26 -11.25
C PRO A 62 6.81 38.65 -11.26
N PRO A 63 7.65 38.96 -12.26
CA PRO A 63 8.18 40.31 -12.42
C PRO A 63 7.03 41.30 -12.44
N GLU A 64 7.16 42.42 -11.72
CA GLU A 64 6.21 43.52 -11.86
C GLU A 64 6.22 44.00 -13.32
N ALA A 65 5.02 44.22 -13.87
CA ALA A 65 4.91 44.78 -15.20
C ALA A 65 5.56 46.17 -15.21
N PRO A 66 6.21 46.55 -16.33
CA PRO A 66 6.71 47.91 -16.47
C PRO A 66 5.55 48.91 -16.33
N PRO A 67 5.80 50.12 -15.80
CA PRO A 67 4.79 51.16 -15.74
C PRO A 67 4.25 51.46 -17.14
N ALA A 68 2.98 51.85 -17.21
CA ALA A 68 2.35 52.20 -18.48
C ALA A 68 3.17 53.26 -19.22
N THR A 69 3.42 53.02 -20.51
CA THR A 69 4.09 54.03 -21.33
C THR A 69 3.09 55.11 -21.72
N PRO A 70 3.55 56.32 -22.12
CA PRO A 70 2.65 57.34 -22.66
C PRO A 70 1.87 56.90 -23.90
N ILE A 71 2.32 55.86 -24.62
CA ILE A 71 1.59 55.27 -25.75
C ILE A 71 0.39 54.44 -25.26
N ASP A 72 0.50 53.81 -24.10
CA ASP A 72 -0.56 52.98 -23.50
C ASP A 72 -1.65 53.84 -22.83
N LEU A 73 -1.34 55.10 -22.51
CA LEU A 73 -2.30 56.03 -21.93
C LEU A 73 -3.22 56.61 -23.02
N PRO A 74 -4.52 56.80 -22.73
CA PRO A 74 -5.38 57.50 -23.68
C PRO A 74 -4.82 58.90 -23.94
N PRO A 75 -5.05 59.45 -25.15
CA PRO A 75 -4.72 60.84 -25.43
C PRO A 75 -5.25 61.73 -24.31
N ALA A 76 -4.47 62.75 -23.94
CA ALA A 76 -4.94 63.77 -23.02
C ALA A 76 -6.33 64.22 -23.48
N ARG A 77 -7.32 64.09 -22.60
CA ARG A 77 -8.68 64.55 -22.89
C ARG A 77 -8.57 66.03 -23.20
N ASP A 78 -9.15 66.44 -24.33
CA ASP A 78 -9.29 67.84 -24.68
C ASP A 78 -9.89 68.59 -23.47
N PRO A 79 -9.46 69.84 -23.20
CA PRO A 79 -10.12 70.67 -22.22
C PRO A 79 -11.64 70.58 -22.38
N ARG A 80 -12.36 70.40 -21.28
CA ARG A 80 -13.82 70.43 -21.35
C ARG A 80 -14.22 71.83 -21.83
N GLU A 81 -14.98 71.88 -22.91
CA GLU A 81 -15.60 73.14 -23.34
C GLU A 81 -16.44 73.71 -22.19
N PRO A 82 -16.42 75.03 -21.97
CA PRO A 82 -17.31 75.66 -21.02
C PRO A 82 -18.77 75.33 -21.40
N GLN A 83 -19.59 74.96 -20.42
CA GLN A 83 -21.03 74.93 -20.64
C GLN A 83 -21.54 76.36 -20.51
N GLU A 84 -22.09 76.90 -21.59
CA GLU A 84 -22.80 78.19 -21.60
C GLU A 84 -24.20 78.09 -20.98
#